data_AF-A0A5B1B2N0-F1
#
_entry.id   AF-A0A5B1B2N0-F1
#
_cell.length_a   1.000
_cell.length_b   1.000
_cell.length_c   1.000
_cell.angle_alpha   90.00
_cell.angle_beta   90.00
_cell.angle_gamma   90.00
#
_symmetry.space_group_name_H-M   'P 1'
#
loop_
_entity.id
_entity.type
_entity.pdbx_description
1 polymer ?
#
loop_
_entity_poly.entity_id
_entity_poly.type
_entity_poly.pdbx_seq_one_letter_code
_entity_poly.pdbx_strand_id
1 'polypeptide(L)'
;AQDLICAAALTHTPEQVQFYCLAFSSAALGSVAGLPHVGAVAHQLDRDGVRRTVAELAALLTARKRSFEETGVMSMEVFRRRKSGREPGAVPDDGHGDVFLVIDNYAGLASEYEVLLDAVHKLIKDGPTFGIHVVVTVGKTSELRPEVRNSFGVGSRVELRLGETTDAVLVKPRLSEAVPPGRPGRGMIAQNYERMGADPVGLHTLMARPAAEHTGPDVFDSASITAAVARVAARYTPAPRVRRLPKRVT
;
A
#
# COMPACT_ATOMS: atom_id res chain seq x y z
N ALA A 1 -7.78 -1.37 1.41
CA ALA A 1 -6.42 -1.91 1.17
C ALA A 1 -6.45 -3.09 0.19
N GLN A 2 -7.26 -4.14 0.41
CA GLN A 2 -7.38 -5.25 -0.55
C GLN A 2 -7.82 -4.79 -1.94
N ASP A 3 -8.77 -3.86 -2.01
CA ASP A 3 -9.24 -3.20 -3.22
C ASP A 3 -8.13 -2.51 -4.02
N LEU A 4 -7.28 -1.72 -3.35
CA LEU A 4 -6.12 -1.07 -3.96
C LEU A 4 -5.16 -2.10 -4.56
N ILE A 5 -4.83 -3.14 -3.79
CA ILE A 5 -3.92 -4.22 -4.22
C ILE A 5 -4.52 -4.95 -5.44
N CYS A 6 -5.79 -5.31 -5.39
CA CYS A 6 -6.49 -5.99 -6.47
C CYS A 6 -6.60 -5.12 -7.73
N ALA A 7 -6.94 -3.84 -7.59
CA ALA A 7 -7.02 -2.91 -8.71
C ALA A 7 -5.67 -2.73 -9.41
N ALA A 8 -4.58 -2.62 -8.64
CA ALA A 8 -3.23 -2.60 -9.18
C ALA A 8 -2.89 -3.92 -9.89
N ALA A 9 -3.22 -5.05 -9.28
CA ALA A 9 -2.95 -6.37 -9.84
C ALA A 9 -3.72 -6.68 -11.13
N LEU A 10 -4.88 -6.05 -11.33
CA LEU A 10 -5.67 -6.14 -12.56
C LEU A 10 -5.12 -5.27 -13.70
N THR A 11 -4.35 -4.23 -13.38
CA THR A 11 -3.89 -3.21 -14.34
C THR A 11 -2.39 -3.26 -14.61
N HIS A 12 -1.63 -3.93 -13.75
CA HIS A 12 -0.18 -4.04 -13.82
C HIS A 12 0.26 -5.50 -13.66
N THR A 13 1.44 -5.82 -14.18
CA THR A 13 2.06 -7.15 -14.03
C THR A 13 2.79 -7.28 -12.68
N PRO A 14 3.03 -8.51 -12.19
CA PRO A 14 3.80 -8.75 -10.96
C PRO A 14 5.24 -8.21 -11.00
N GLU A 15 5.79 -7.96 -12.19
CA GLU A 15 7.14 -7.41 -12.38
C GLU A 15 7.15 -5.87 -12.32
N GLN A 16 5.99 -5.24 -12.56
CA GLN A 16 5.78 -3.80 -12.50
C GLN A 16 5.44 -3.32 -11.10
N VAL A 17 4.62 -4.07 -10.35
CA VAL A 17 4.22 -3.69 -8.98
C VAL A 17 4.30 -4.88 -8.02
N GLN A 18 4.83 -4.64 -6.83
CA GLN A 18 4.91 -5.64 -5.75
C GLN A 18 4.36 -5.11 -4.44
N PHE A 19 3.69 -5.98 -3.68
CA PHE A 19 3.07 -5.64 -2.41
C PHE A 19 3.63 -6.50 -1.26
N TYR A 20 3.91 -5.83 -0.15
CA TYR A 20 4.34 -6.44 1.10
C TYR A 20 3.44 -5.92 2.22
N CYS A 21 2.67 -6.81 2.83
CA CYS A 21 1.59 -6.43 3.74
C CYS A 21 1.93 -6.78 5.18
N LEU A 22 1.71 -5.83 6.09
CA LEU A 22 1.70 -6.02 7.53
C LEU A 22 0.26 -5.87 8.02
N ALA A 23 -0.35 -6.96 8.46
CA ALA A 23 -1.77 -7.03 8.84
C ALA A 23 -1.95 -7.01 10.36
N PHE A 24 -2.25 -5.83 10.93
CA PHE A 24 -2.49 -5.61 12.37
C PHE A 24 -3.97 -5.36 12.73
N SER A 25 -4.90 -5.55 11.80
CA SER A 25 -6.35 -5.41 12.09
C SER A 25 -7.06 -6.75 11.97
N SER A 26 -7.29 -7.21 10.74
CA SER A 26 -8.06 -8.43 10.47
C SER A 26 -7.29 -9.42 9.60
N ALA A 27 -7.80 -10.64 9.51
CA ALA A 27 -7.26 -11.66 8.60
C ALA A 27 -7.56 -11.35 7.12
N ALA A 28 -8.32 -10.30 6.80
CA ALA A 28 -8.78 -10.01 5.44
C ALA A 28 -7.62 -9.85 4.44
N LEU A 29 -6.52 -9.19 4.83
CA LEU A 29 -5.33 -9.09 3.97
C LEU A 29 -4.68 -10.44 3.65
N GLY A 30 -4.99 -11.51 4.39
CA GLY A 30 -4.55 -12.85 4.04
C GLY A 30 -5.09 -13.33 2.68
N SER A 31 -6.26 -12.85 2.24
CA SER A 31 -6.87 -13.30 0.99
C SER A 31 -6.11 -12.84 -0.26
N VAL A 32 -5.30 -11.78 -0.17
CA VAL A 32 -4.45 -11.33 -1.29
C VAL A 32 -3.12 -12.08 -1.38
N ALA A 33 -2.77 -12.91 -0.40
CA ALA A 33 -1.48 -13.60 -0.35
C ALA A 33 -1.23 -14.53 -1.56
N GLY A 34 -2.30 -14.99 -2.22
CA GLY A 34 -2.23 -15.81 -3.43
C GLY A 34 -1.94 -15.02 -4.72
N LEU A 35 -1.93 -13.67 -4.67
CA LEU A 35 -1.59 -12.87 -5.84
C LEU A 35 -0.10 -12.99 -6.15
N PRO A 36 0.29 -13.17 -7.44
CA PRO A 36 1.70 -13.18 -7.82
C PRO A 36 2.39 -11.84 -7.55
N HIS A 37 1.65 -10.73 -7.45
CA HIS A 37 2.16 -9.41 -7.06
C HIS A 37 2.51 -9.30 -5.57
N VAL A 38 2.03 -10.21 -4.72
CA VAL A 38 2.20 -10.11 -3.27
C VAL A 38 3.38 -10.98 -2.83
N GLY A 39 4.47 -10.34 -2.39
CA GLY A 39 5.69 -11.00 -1.94
C GLY A 39 5.55 -11.58 -0.53
N ALA A 40 4.86 -10.88 0.36
CA ALA A 40 4.56 -11.36 1.71
C ALA A 40 3.30 -10.74 2.31
N VAL A 41 2.64 -11.50 3.18
CA VAL A 41 1.67 -11.02 4.17
C VAL A 41 2.15 -11.51 5.54
N ALA A 42 2.44 -10.58 6.44
CA ALA A 42 2.83 -10.87 7.82
C ALA A 42 1.73 -10.37 8.76
N HIS A 43 1.21 -11.27 9.59
CA HIS A 43 0.22 -10.91 10.61
C HIS A 43 0.92 -10.41 11.88
N GLN A 44 0.19 -9.69 12.73
CA GLN A 44 0.66 -9.14 14.00
C GLN A 44 1.53 -10.08 14.85
N LEU A 45 1.17 -11.38 14.95
CA LEU A 45 1.92 -12.37 15.74
C LEU A 45 3.16 -12.95 15.02
N ASP A 46 3.33 -12.70 13.73
CA ASP A 46 4.45 -13.18 12.91
C ASP A 46 5.66 -12.24 13.04
N ARG A 47 6.30 -12.26 14.22
CA ARG A 47 7.41 -11.33 14.54
C ARG A 47 8.55 -11.35 13.53
N ASP A 48 8.93 -12.54 13.04
CA ASP A 48 9.98 -12.68 12.03
C ASP A 48 9.50 -12.09 10.69
N GLY A 49 8.29 -12.44 10.23
CA GLY A 49 7.72 -11.92 9.01
C GLY A 49 7.63 -10.39 8.99
N VAL A 50 7.16 -9.77 10.08
CA VAL A 50 7.06 -8.31 10.22
C VAL A 50 8.44 -7.65 10.13
N ARG A 51 9.39 -8.10 10.96
CA ARG A 51 10.75 -7.52 11.01
C ARG A 51 11.49 -7.71 9.68
N ARG A 52 11.42 -8.90 9.10
CA ARG A 52 12.08 -9.22 7.82
C ARG A 52 11.49 -8.40 6.68
N THR A 53 10.17 -8.22 6.63
CA THR A 53 9.54 -7.40 5.59
C THR A 53 10.06 -5.97 5.61
N VAL A 54 10.09 -5.32 6.77
CA VAL A 54 10.61 -3.95 6.88
C VAL A 54 12.12 -3.89 6.56
N ALA A 55 12.89 -4.87 7.04
CA ALA A 55 14.33 -4.93 6.79
C ALA A 55 14.68 -5.12 5.30
N GLU A 56 13.96 -5.99 4.59
CA GLU A 56 14.16 -6.22 3.15
C GLU A 56 13.88 -4.94 2.34
N LEU A 57 12.81 -4.22 2.66
CA LEU A 57 12.49 -2.96 1.97
C LEU A 57 13.49 -1.84 2.30
N ALA A 58 13.96 -1.76 3.54
CA ALA A 58 15.02 -0.82 3.93
C ALA A 58 16.37 -1.15 3.23
N ALA A 59 16.66 -2.44 3.04
CA ALA A 59 17.81 -2.89 2.27
C ALA A 59 17.66 -2.56 0.78
N LEU A 60 16.48 -2.77 0.21
CA LEU A 60 16.17 -2.41 -1.17
C LEU A 60 16.33 -0.91 -1.41
N LEU A 61 15.85 -0.05 -0.49
CA LEU A 61 16.06 1.40 -0.57
C LEU A 61 17.56 1.74 -0.63
N THR A 62 18.35 1.12 0.24
CA THR A 62 19.81 1.33 0.28
C THR A 62 20.48 0.83 -1.00
N ALA A 63 20.05 -0.32 -1.52
CA ALA A 63 20.57 -0.87 -2.77
C ALA A 63 20.25 0.03 -3.96
N ARG A 64 19.00 0.49 -4.09
CA ARG A 64 18.56 1.38 -5.18
C ARG A 64 19.26 2.73 -5.16
N LYS A 65 19.53 3.31 -3.97
CA LYS A 65 20.32 4.54 -3.85
C LYS A 65 21.68 4.42 -4.56
N ARG A 66 22.34 3.27 -4.42
CA ARG A 66 23.63 2.99 -5.06
C ARG A 66 23.47 2.59 -6.53
N SER A 67 22.60 1.63 -6.80
CA SER A 67 22.50 1.04 -8.14
C SER A 67 21.89 1.99 -9.16
N PHE A 68 21.06 2.95 -8.75
CA PHE A 68 20.54 3.98 -9.66
C PHE A 68 21.66 4.90 -10.14
N GLU A 69 22.60 5.25 -9.25
CA GLU A 69 23.79 6.01 -9.61
C GLU A 69 24.69 5.19 -10.57
N GLU A 70 24.99 3.93 -10.24
CA GLU A 70 25.82 3.03 -11.05
C GLU A 70 25.24 2.77 -12.45
N THR A 71 23.91 2.73 -12.59
CA THR A 71 23.22 2.47 -13.86
C THR A 71 22.78 3.73 -14.61
N GLY A 72 23.06 4.92 -14.05
CA GLY A 72 22.66 6.19 -14.63
C GLY A 72 21.13 6.37 -14.73
N VAL A 73 20.38 5.80 -13.79
CA VAL A 73 18.93 5.96 -13.65
C VAL A 73 18.66 7.22 -12.83
N MET A 74 18.23 8.29 -13.52
CA MET A 74 18.05 9.61 -12.91
C MET A 74 16.70 9.82 -12.23
N SER A 75 15.72 8.93 -12.48
CA SER A 75 14.40 8.98 -11.87
C SER A 75 13.69 7.64 -11.99
N MET A 76 12.64 7.45 -11.18
CA MET A 76 11.75 6.29 -11.32
C MET A 76 11.04 6.23 -12.67
N GLU A 77 10.82 7.37 -13.33
CA GLU A 77 10.25 7.37 -14.68
C GLU A 77 11.22 6.72 -15.68
N VAL A 78 12.50 7.11 -15.63
CA VAL A 78 13.55 6.49 -16.46
C VAL A 78 13.67 5.01 -16.13
N PHE A 79 13.68 4.64 -14.84
CA PHE A 79 13.71 3.23 -14.42
C PHE A 79 12.57 2.41 -15.04
N ARG A 80 11.32 2.88 -14.93
CA ARG A 80 10.14 2.20 -15.49
C ARG A 80 10.21 2.10 -17.02
N ARG A 81 10.67 3.15 -17.69
CA ARG A 81 10.76 3.22 -19.16
C ARG A 81 11.83 2.27 -19.69
N ARG A 82 13.01 2.22 -19.05
CA ARG A 82 14.06 1.26 -19.37
C ARG A 82 13.67 -0.18 -19.05
N LYS A 83 13.10 -0.44 -17.87
CA LYS A 83 12.64 -1.77 -17.47
C LYS A 83 11.55 -2.33 -18.39
N SER A 84 10.69 -1.47 -18.94
CA SER A 84 9.67 -1.86 -19.92
C SER A 84 10.17 -1.96 -21.37
N GLY A 85 11.46 -1.73 -21.62
CA GLY A 85 12.06 -1.76 -22.95
C GLY A 85 11.68 -0.57 -23.85
N ARG A 86 11.01 0.46 -23.30
CA ARG A 86 10.64 1.68 -24.03
C ARG A 86 11.79 2.66 -24.22
N GLU A 87 12.87 2.46 -23.48
CA GLU A 87 14.12 3.20 -23.59
C GLU A 87 15.29 2.22 -23.39
N PRO A 88 16.37 2.32 -24.17
CA PRO A 88 17.58 1.53 -23.91
C PRO A 88 18.31 2.01 -22.65
N GLY A 89 19.00 1.11 -21.97
CA GLY A 89 19.90 1.44 -20.86
C GLY A 89 19.90 0.39 -19.76
N ALA A 90 20.96 0.38 -18.96
CA ALA A 90 21.03 -0.50 -17.80
C ALA A 90 19.96 -0.13 -16.76
N VAL A 91 19.47 -1.13 -16.06
CA VAL A 91 18.64 -1.02 -14.86
C VAL A 91 19.19 -1.97 -13.80
N PRO A 92 19.00 -1.66 -12.50
CA PRO A 92 19.31 -2.61 -11.44
C PRO A 92 18.55 -3.92 -11.62
N ASP A 93 19.25 -5.04 -11.48
CA ASP A 93 18.64 -6.39 -11.44
C ASP A 93 18.21 -6.73 -10.01
N ASP A 94 17.32 -5.91 -9.46
CA ASP A 94 16.81 -6.09 -8.10
C ASP A 94 15.53 -6.94 -8.04
N GLY A 95 15.00 -7.36 -9.20
CA GLY A 95 13.75 -8.13 -9.32
C GLY A 95 12.47 -7.33 -9.00
N HIS A 96 12.55 -6.02 -8.82
CA HIS A 96 11.43 -5.20 -8.34
C HIS A 96 11.06 -4.06 -9.31
N GLY A 97 9.78 -3.72 -9.36
CA GLY A 97 9.25 -2.53 -10.02
C GLY A 97 8.99 -1.44 -8.98
N ASP A 98 7.76 -0.94 -8.92
CA ASP A 98 7.27 -0.17 -7.78
C ASP A 98 6.85 -1.08 -6.65
N VAL A 99 7.33 -0.80 -5.45
CA VAL A 99 7.12 -1.63 -4.26
C VAL A 99 6.24 -0.90 -3.28
N PHE A 100 5.24 -1.57 -2.74
CA PHE A 100 4.28 -1.02 -1.79
C PHE A 100 4.36 -1.78 -0.47
N LEU A 101 4.77 -1.09 0.59
CA LEU A 101 4.60 -1.54 1.97
C LEU A 101 3.20 -1.14 2.44
N VAL A 102 2.32 -2.12 2.66
CA VAL A 102 0.95 -1.89 3.14
C VAL A 102 0.90 -2.20 4.63
N ILE A 103 0.57 -1.21 5.45
CA ILE A 103 0.45 -1.33 6.91
C ILE A 103 -1.02 -1.15 7.27
N ASP A 104 -1.70 -2.26 7.55
CA ASP A 104 -3.06 -2.25 8.08
C ASP A 104 -3.02 -2.07 9.59
N ASN A 105 -3.64 -1.01 10.10
CA ASN A 105 -3.57 -0.52 11.49
C ASN A 105 -2.15 -0.11 11.94
N TYR A 106 -1.72 1.11 11.58
CA TYR A 106 -0.43 1.68 11.97
C TYR A 106 -0.25 1.80 13.49
N ALA A 107 -1.33 2.05 14.24
CA ALA A 107 -1.27 2.13 15.71
C ALA A 107 -0.80 0.80 16.32
N GLY A 108 -1.28 -0.34 15.78
CA GLY A 108 -0.82 -1.67 16.17
C GLY A 108 0.67 -1.88 15.93
N LEU A 109 1.17 -1.48 14.76
CA LEU A 109 2.61 -1.52 14.47
C LEU A 109 3.41 -0.65 15.46
N ALA A 110 2.95 0.57 15.72
CA ALA A 110 3.64 1.50 16.60
C ALA A 110 3.70 1.01 18.06
N SER A 111 2.65 0.32 18.52
CA SER A 111 2.59 -0.25 19.86
C SER A 111 3.50 -1.47 20.04
N GLU A 112 3.54 -2.38 19.05
CA GLU A 112 4.20 -3.68 19.22
C GLU A 112 5.60 -3.75 18.64
N TYR A 113 5.90 -2.89 17.67
CA TYR A 113 7.14 -2.90 16.90
C TYR A 113 7.72 -1.48 16.79
N GLU A 114 7.74 -0.73 17.89
CA GLU A 114 8.25 0.64 17.95
C GLU A 114 9.64 0.79 17.31
N VAL A 115 10.52 -0.19 17.55
CA VAL A 115 11.88 -0.31 16.96
C VAL A 115 11.89 -0.24 15.42
N LEU A 116 10.80 -0.58 14.74
CA LEU A 116 10.71 -0.52 13.28
C LEU A 116 10.25 0.85 12.76
N LEU A 117 9.75 1.73 13.61
CA LEU A 117 9.12 2.99 13.18
C LEU A 117 10.09 3.93 12.47
N ASP A 118 11.35 4.00 12.91
CA ASP A 118 12.35 4.83 12.25
C ASP A 118 12.65 4.34 10.83
N ALA A 119 12.74 3.02 10.65
CA ALA A 119 12.92 2.42 9.33
C ALA A 119 11.71 2.67 8.44
N VAL A 120 10.48 2.52 8.97
CA VAL A 120 9.25 2.81 8.23
C VAL A 120 9.16 4.29 7.87
N HIS A 121 9.48 5.20 8.78
CA HIS A 121 9.50 6.64 8.51
C HIS A 121 10.51 6.98 7.42
N LYS A 122 11.70 6.36 7.44
CA LYS A 122 12.68 6.50 6.36
C LYS A 122 12.14 6.02 5.01
N LEU A 123 11.41 4.90 4.97
CA LEU A 123 10.75 4.41 3.76
C LEU A 123 9.67 5.40 3.27
N ILE A 124 8.88 5.99 4.17
CA ILE A 124 7.87 6.99 3.82
C ILE A 124 8.53 8.22 3.17
N LYS A 125 9.62 8.71 3.75
CA LYS A 125 10.27 9.95 3.34
C LYS A 125 11.14 9.80 2.08
N ASP A 126 12.00 8.78 2.06
CA ASP A 126 13.01 8.61 1.01
C ASP A 126 12.57 7.62 -0.07
N GLY A 127 11.65 6.72 0.25
CA GLY A 127 11.24 5.61 -0.62
C GLY A 127 10.66 6.04 -1.97
N PRO A 128 9.77 7.05 -2.07
CA PRO A 128 9.12 7.39 -3.33
C PRO A 128 10.09 7.74 -4.46
N THR A 129 11.22 8.37 -4.13
CA THR A 129 12.31 8.69 -5.08
C THR A 129 12.90 7.43 -5.73
N PHE A 130 12.86 6.30 -5.03
CA PHE A 130 13.38 5.00 -5.46
C PHE A 130 12.27 3.97 -5.66
N GLY A 131 11.02 4.41 -5.84
CA GLY A 131 9.91 3.52 -6.18
C GLY A 131 9.44 2.62 -5.04
N ILE A 132 9.69 3.02 -3.79
CA ILE A 132 9.18 2.33 -2.60
C ILE A 132 8.15 3.23 -1.94
N HIS A 133 6.91 2.77 -1.91
CA HIS A 133 5.76 3.51 -1.42
C HIS A 133 5.23 2.86 -0.15
N VAL A 134 4.66 3.66 0.74
CA VAL A 134 4.06 3.16 1.97
C VAL A 134 2.59 3.55 2.00
N VAL A 135 1.73 2.56 2.21
CA VAL A 135 0.29 2.74 2.38
C VAL A 135 -0.05 2.37 3.82
N VAL A 136 -0.63 3.30 4.56
CA VAL A 136 -1.02 3.08 5.95
C VAL A 136 -2.53 3.21 6.11
N THR A 137 -3.09 2.45 7.04
CA THR A 137 -4.46 2.68 7.53
C THR A 137 -4.42 2.96 9.02
N VAL A 138 -5.32 3.83 9.46
CA VAL A 138 -5.49 4.24 10.86
C VAL A 138 -6.97 4.39 11.15
N GLY A 139 -7.36 4.20 12.41
CA GLY A 139 -8.73 4.49 12.86
C GLY A 139 -8.93 6.00 12.98
N LYS A 140 -7.90 6.72 13.43
CA LYS A 140 -7.88 8.17 13.57
C LYS A 140 -6.57 8.75 13.07
N THR A 141 -6.63 9.90 12.40
CA THR A 141 -5.40 10.59 11.93
C THR A 141 -4.47 10.98 13.09
N SER A 142 -5.01 11.15 14.30
CA SER A 142 -4.23 11.42 15.52
C SER A 142 -3.30 10.27 15.93
N GLU A 143 -3.58 9.03 15.50
CA GLU A 143 -2.75 7.84 15.77
C GLU A 143 -1.44 7.86 14.99
N LEU A 144 -1.34 8.67 13.92
CA LEU A 144 -0.09 8.90 13.22
C LEU A 144 0.78 9.87 14.01
N ARG A 145 2.05 9.50 14.23
CA ARG A 145 3.07 10.42 14.73
C ARG A 145 3.12 11.67 13.83
N PRO A 146 3.32 12.90 14.38
CA PRO A 146 3.23 14.13 13.60
C PRO A 146 4.07 14.14 12.31
N GLU A 147 5.31 13.64 12.38
CA GLU A 147 6.22 13.57 11.24
C GLU A 147 5.71 12.67 10.10
N VAL A 148 5.14 11.52 10.48
CA VAL A 148 4.52 10.58 9.55
C VAL A 148 3.26 11.19 8.93
N ARG A 149 2.42 11.83 9.75
CA ARG A 149 1.20 12.51 9.30
C ARG A 149 1.51 13.59 8.26
N ASN A 150 2.55 14.37 8.49
CA ASN A 150 2.96 15.45 7.59
C ASN A 150 3.55 14.93 6.27
N SER A 151 4.06 13.70 6.25
CA SER A 151 4.61 13.06 5.05
C SER A 151 3.53 12.59 4.08
N PHE A 152 2.30 12.32 4.57
CA PHE A 152 1.16 12.00 3.72
C PHE A 152 0.41 13.26 3.32
N GLY A 153 0.65 13.76 2.11
CA GLY A 153 -0.06 14.91 1.55
C GLY A 153 -1.58 14.72 1.50
N VAL A 154 -2.33 15.83 1.54
CA VAL A 154 -3.81 15.85 1.53
C VAL A 154 -4.39 15.08 0.33
N GLY A 155 -3.78 15.20 -0.85
CA GLY A 155 -4.22 14.51 -2.07
C GLY A 155 -4.00 13.00 -2.11
N SER A 156 -3.32 12.41 -1.11
CA SER A 156 -3.01 10.98 -1.06
C SER A 156 -3.80 10.24 0.04
N ARG A 157 -4.79 10.90 0.63
CA ARG A 157 -5.60 10.37 1.74
C ARG A 157 -7.01 10.05 1.27
N VAL A 158 -7.55 8.97 1.82
CA VAL A 158 -8.95 8.58 1.67
C VAL A 158 -9.55 8.48 3.07
N GLU A 159 -10.52 9.34 3.39
CA GLU A 159 -11.22 9.31 4.68
C GLU A 159 -12.52 8.53 4.52
N LEU A 160 -12.63 7.37 5.16
CA LEU A 160 -13.90 6.65 5.25
C LEU A 160 -14.81 7.30 6.29
N ARG A 161 -16.01 6.75 6.49
CA ARG A 161 -16.87 7.19 7.59
C ARG A 161 -16.11 7.12 8.92
N LEU A 162 -15.90 8.28 9.53
CA LEU A 162 -15.27 8.42 10.83
C LEU A 162 -16.28 8.18 11.96
N GLY A 163 -15.81 7.71 13.11
CA GLY A 163 -16.64 7.59 14.32
C GLY A 163 -17.11 8.96 14.82
N GLU A 164 -16.20 9.93 14.87
CA GLU A 164 -16.49 11.32 15.23
C GLU A 164 -16.13 12.25 14.08
N THR A 165 -16.97 13.25 13.81
CA THR A 165 -16.74 14.20 12.70
C THR A 165 -15.64 15.20 13.00
N THR A 166 -15.28 15.38 14.27
CA THR A 166 -14.14 16.16 14.76
C THR A 166 -12.79 15.58 14.35
N ASP A 167 -12.73 14.27 14.07
CA ASP A 167 -11.53 13.60 13.57
C ASP A 167 -11.27 13.86 12.07
N ALA A 168 -12.18 14.54 11.36
CA ALA A 168 -12.07 14.83 9.94
C ALA A 168 -10.94 15.85 9.66
N VAL A 169 -10.05 15.52 8.71
CA VAL A 169 -8.91 16.36 8.34
C VAL A 169 -9.00 16.80 6.87
N LEU A 170 -9.63 16.01 5.99
CA LEU A 170 -9.73 16.35 4.56
C LEU A 170 -10.87 17.33 4.24
N VAL A 171 -11.93 17.30 5.03
CA VAL A 171 -13.16 18.07 4.79
C VAL A 171 -13.64 18.73 6.07
N LYS A 172 -14.45 19.79 5.94
CA LYS A 172 -15.12 20.41 7.10
C LYS A 172 -15.95 19.33 7.84
N PRO A 173 -15.98 19.28 9.19
CA PRO A 173 -16.71 18.26 9.96
C PRO A 173 -18.17 18.06 9.52
N ARG A 174 -18.88 19.15 9.19
CA ARG A 174 -20.26 19.12 8.67
C ARG A 174 -20.44 18.29 7.38
N LEU A 175 -19.40 18.22 6.55
CA LEU A 175 -19.42 17.44 5.31
C LEU A 175 -19.18 15.95 5.63
N SER A 176 -18.26 15.64 6.54
CA SER A 176 -18.02 14.27 7.01
C SER A 176 -19.29 13.64 7.63
N GLU A 177 -20.12 14.44 8.30
CA GLU A 177 -21.42 13.99 8.84
C GLU A 177 -22.38 13.48 7.75
N ALA A 178 -22.30 14.02 6.53
CA ALA A 178 -23.15 13.61 5.42
C ALA A 178 -22.79 12.23 4.85
N VAL A 179 -21.69 11.60 5.32
CA VAL A 179 -21.35 10.23 4.93
C VAL A 179 -22.31 9.24 5.61
N PRO A 180 -23.12 8.46 4.86
CA PRO A 180 -24.17 7.62 5.45
C PRO A 180 -23.62 6.54 6.40
N PRO A 181 -24.22 6.34 7.58
CA PRO A 181 -23.88 5.23 8.47
C PRO A 181 -24.35 3.89 7.90
N GLY A 182 -23.80 2.78 8.41
CA GLY A 182 -24.23 1.42 8.06
C GLY A 182 -23.91 0.99 6.61
N ARG A 183 -23.08 1.75 5.89
CA ARG A 183 -22.64 1.44 4.52
C ARG A 183 -21.12 1.40 4.43
N PRO A 184 -20.47 0.27 4.78
CA PRO A 184 -19.02 0.12 4.70
C PRO A 184 -18.45 0.52 3.34
N GLY A 185 -17.25 1.11 3.35
CA GLY A 185 -16.58 1.61 2.16
C GLY A 185 -16.99 3.02 1.73
N ARG A 186 -18.07 3.61 2.27
CA ARG A 186 -18.37 5.03 2.02
C ARG A 186 -17.41 5.96 2.75
N GLY A 187 -17.06 7.06 2.09
CA GLY A 187 -16.15 8.07 2.61
C GLY A 187 -16.16 9.36 1.81
N MET A 188 -15.13 10.17 2.03
CA MET A 188 -14.82 11.37 1.28
C MET A 188 -13.34 11.43 0.92
N ILE A 189 -13.04 12.06 -0.21
CA ILE A 189 -11.69 12.49 -0.59
C ILE A 189 -11.69 14.00 -0.79
N ALA A 190 -10.51 14.61 -0.63
CA ALA A 190 -10.35 16.03 -0.91
C ALA A 190 -10.55 16.31 -2.41
N GLN A 191 -11.21 17.42 -2.71
CA GLN A 191 -11.28 17.94 -4.07
C GLN A 191 -9.88 18.40 -4.51
N ASN A 192 -9.43 17.94 -5.68
CA ASN A 192 -8.10 18.25 -6.22
C ASN A 192 -8.10 19.43 -7.21
N TYR A 193 -9.20 20.18 -7.29
CA TYR A 193 -9.33 21.39 -8.09
C TYR A 193 -10.08 22.47 -7.31
N GLU A 194 -9.55 23.68 -7.28
CA GLU A 194 -10.26 24.83 -6.71
C GLU A 194 -11.26 25.37 -7.73
N ARG A 195 -12.50 25.62 -7.27
CA ARG A 195 -13.52 26.27 -8.08
C ARG A 195 -13.73 27.68 -7.54
N MET A 196 -13.26 28.69 -8.28
CA MET A 196 -13.41 30.10 -7.91
C MET A 196 -14.87 30.42 -7.56
N GLY A 197 -15.10 30.98 -6.37
CA GLY A 197 -16.43 31.36 -5.89
C GLY A 197 -17.27 30.20 -5.34
N ALA A 198 -16.71 29.00 -5.15
CA ALA A 198 -17.38 27.88 -4.51
C ALA A 198 -16.61 27.39 -3.27
N ASP A 199 -17.35 27.05 -2.21
CA ASP A 199 -16.80 26.35 -1.05
C ASP A 199 -16.19 25.00 -1.50
N PRO A 200 -14.99 24.61 -1.02
CA PRO A 200 -14.46 23.27 -1.25
C PRO A 200 -15.46 22.22 -0.78
N VAL A 201 -15.77 21.25 -1.64
CA VAL A 201 -16.66 20.13 -1.32
C VAL A 201 -15.85 18.85 -1.15
N GLY A 202 -16.22 18.04 -0.16
CA GLY A 202 -15.74 16.66 -0.10
C GLY A 202 -16.34 15.85 -1.24
N LEU A 203 -15.52 15.12 -1.99
CA LEU A 203 -16.03 14.21 -3.01
C LEU A 203 -16.43 12.90 -2.33
N HIS A 204 -17.73 12.60 -2.32
CA HIS A 204 -18.22 11.32 -1.80
C HIS A 204 -17.61 10.17 -2.62
N THR A 205 -17.06 9.19 -1.90
CA THR A 205 -16.49 7.98 -2.50
C THR A 205 -17.12 6.73 -1.92
N LEU A 206 -17.04 5.63 -2.68
CA LEU A 206 -17.36 4.29 -2.25
C LEU A 206 -16.20 3.39 -2.66
N MET A 207 -15.51 2.82 -1.68
CA MET A 207 -14.47 1.83 -1.93
C MET A 207 -15.09 0.59 -2.58
N ALA A 208 -14.43 0.12 -3.63
CA ALA A 208 -14.89 -1.04 -4.37
C ALA A 208 -14.76 -2.30 -3.50
N ARG A 209 -15.73 -3.21 -3.63
CA ARG A 209 -15.62 -4.55 -3.08
C ARG A 209 -14.72 -5.37 -4.01
N PRO A 210 -13.59 -5.93 -3.52
CA PRO A 210 -12.62 -6.63 -4.37
C PRO A 210 -13.07 -8.07 -4.67
N ALA A 211 -14.31 -8.24 -5.14
CA ALA A 211 -14.91 -9.53 -5.43
C ALA A 211 -15.50 -9.56 -6.84
N ALA A 212 -15.39 -10.70 -7.51
CA ALA A 212 -16.02 -10.91 -8.81
C ALA A 212 -17.56 -10.88 -8.71
N GLU A 213 -18.23 -10.57 -9.80
CA GLU A 213 -19.70 -10.41 -9.88
C GLU A 213 -20.47 -11.62 -9.34
N HIS A 214 -19.99 -12.83 -9.58
CA HIS A 214 -20.59 -14.08 -9.09
C HIS A 214 -20.37 -14.36 -7.60
N THR A 215 -19.62 -13.50 -6.90
CA THR A 215 -19.37 -13.65 -5.45
C THR A 215 -20.55 -13.06 -4.68
N GLY A 216 -21.14 -13.85 -3.78
CA GLY A 216 -22.30 -13.43 -2.96
C GLY A 216 -22.08 -12.06 -2.29
N PRO A 217 -23.11 -11.21 -2.17
CA PRO A 217 -22.97 -9.78 -1.86
C PRO A 217 -22.33 -9.48 -0.49
N ASP A 218 -22.42 -10.43 0.45
CA ASP A 218 -21.89 -10.29 1.81
C ASP A 218 -20.46 -10.82 1.98
N VAL A 219 -19.84 -11.30 0.90
CA VAL A 219 -18.42 -11.69 0.89
C VAL A 219 -17.58 -10.47 0.56
N PHE A 220 -16.74 -10.04 1.51
CA PHE A 220 -15.89 -8.84 1.38
C PHE A 220 -14.39 -9.16 1.18
N ASP A 221 -14.02 -10.44 1.13
CA ASP A 221 -12.65 -10.83 0.81
C ASP A 221 -12.34 -10.75 -0.70
N SER A 222 -11.07 -10.97 -1.05
CA SER A 222 -10.56 -10.88 -2.43
C SER A 222 -10.19 -12.22 -3.05
N ALA A 223 -10.70 -13.34 -2.54
CA ALA A 223 -10.34 -14.68 -3.02
C ALA A 223 -10.69 -14.88 -4.51
N SER A 224 -11.88 -14.43 -4.94
CA SER A 224 -12.33 -14.59 -6.33
C SER A 224 -11.49 -13.78 -7.32
N ILE A 225 -11.09 -12.55 -6.97
CA ILE A 225 -10.19 -11.73 -7.78
C ILE A 225 -8.77 -12.31 -7.77
N THR A 226 -8.29 -12.77 -6.61
CA THR A 226 -6.98 -13.39 -6.48
C THR A 226 -6.84 -14.60 -7.39
N ALA A 227 -7.84 -15.49 -7.40
CA ALA A 227 -7.86 -16.65 -8.29
C ALA A 227 -7.87 -16.26 -9.78
N ALA A 228 -8.61 -15.21 -10.15
CA ALA A 228 -8.66 -14.74 -11.54
C ALA A 228 -7.31 -14.15 -11.99
N VAL A 229 -6.72 -13.27 -11.18
CA VAL A 229 -5.41 -12.65 -11.48
C VAL A 229 -4.30 -13.69 -11.52
N ALA A 230 -4.27 -14.63 -10.57
CA ALA A 230 -3.24 -15.67 -10.53
C ALA A 230 -3.20 -16.51 -11.83
N ARG A 231 -4.37 -16.79 -12.44
CA ARG A 231 -4.44 -17.48 -13.73
C ARG A 231 -3.86 -16.64 -14.87
N VAL A 232 -4.25 -15.37 -14.97
CA VAL A 232 -3.83 -14.49 -16.08
C VAL A 232 -2.35 -14.11 -15.98
N ALA A 233 -1.86 -13.93 -14.77
CA ALA A 233 -0.49 -13.51 -14.49
C ALA A 233 0.52 -14.66 -14.36
N ALA A 234 0.11 -15.91 -14.59
CA ALA A 234 0.95 -17.11 -14.44
C ALA A 234 2.24 -17.11 -15.28
N ARG A 235 2.28 -16.32 -16.37
CA ARG A 235 3.44 -16.17 -17.26
C ARG A 235 4.51 -15.21 -16.76
N TYR A 236 4.21 -14.39 -15.75
CA TYR A 236 5.13 -13.37 -15.24
C TYR A 236 5.92 -13.89 -14.04
N THR A 237 7.08 -13.30 -13.81
CA THR A 237 7.85 -13.57 -12.60
C THR A 237 7.10 -13.03 -11.38
N PRO A 238 6.79 -13.86 -10.37
CA PRO A 238 6.10 -13.38 -9.17
C PRO A 238 7.00 -12.45 -8.34
N ALA A 239 6.38 -11.64 -7.49
CA ALA A 239 7.06 -10.77 -6.55
C ALA A 239 8.06 -11.56 -5.69
N PRO A 240 9.28 -11.04 -5.48
CA PRO A 240 10.26 -11.66 -4.60
C PRO A 240 9.68 -11.95 -3.21
N ARG A 241 9.96 -13.15 -2.68
CA ARG A 241 9.48 -13.55 -1.36
C ARG A 241 10.39 -12.97 -0.28
N VAL A 242 9.80 -12.50 0.81
CA VAL A 242 10.56 -12.09 2.02
C VAL A 242 11.30 -13.32 2.55
N ARG A 243 12.62 -13.21 2.70
CA ARG A 243 13.46 -14.29 3.22
C ARG A 243 13.19 -14.46 4.71
N ARG A 244 12.62 -15.61 5.07
CA ARG A 244 12.30 -15.98 6.46
C ARG A 244 13.34 -16.92 7.03
N LEU A 245 13.50 -16.91 8.34
CA LEU A 245 14.31 -17.94 9.00
C LEU A 245 13.61 -19.32 8.88
N PRO A 246 14.37 -20.42 8.73
CA PRO A 246 13.81 -21.75 8.80
C PRO A 246 13.08 -21.95 10.13
N LYS A 247 11.87 -22.53 10.09
CA LYS A 247 11.08 -22.80 11.31
C LYS A 247 11.71 -23.86 12.22
N ARG A 248 12.71 -24.60 11.73
CA ARG A 248 13.50 -25.58 12.46
C ARG A 248 14.94 -25.49 11.99
N VAL A 249 15.88 -25.39 12.94
CA VAL A 249 17.29 -25.64 12.71
C VAL A 249 17.50 -27.10 13.09
N THR A 250 17.70 -27.97 12.11
CA THR A 250 18.12 -29.37 12.33
C THR A 250 19.63 -29.44 12.31
#